data_AF-A0A2G5T063-F1
#
_entry.id   AF-A0A2G5T063-F1
#
_cell.length_a   1.000
_cell.length_b   1.000
_cell.length_c   1.000
_cell.angle_alpha   90.00
_cell.angle_beta   90.00
_cell.angle_gamma   90.00
#
_symmetry.space_group_name_H-M   'P 1'
#
loop_
_entity.id
_entity.type
_entity.pdbx_description
1 polymer ?
#
loop_
_entity_poly.entity_id
_entity_poly.type
_entity_poly.pdbx_seq_one_letter_code
_entity_poly.pdbx_strand_id
1 'polypeptide(L)'
;MYRHIEKYWDKFEIHPWWSDYRKDLVFWLVNECPNALTPTDAQKIADHRVYFMQILLRLQVKNKTIPDLDIYLAEFLSIVKEPLTSNILNRQLYSFTNQFKNYDNAIEALFIELRGKRSFEQVAYDYCFLKHVVLSKNFNNLPVMAFASKLHNELIKLTYLAATCTTVKYKEGAKNKTWSEKEIVNDVNRIATHVSQYLNDSLISAWPQIHNGILKEQILLNMSNQTNVAQNQLKSVANFTRSLLPNIGLPNYVYDILIVQATGHKRESYFEGAGTNCYFNRRNNGFDTIISRIPLDSADHHGKFRLWQIIEKQRAAAAEVNRTIQFEMNNLYADSTLPIIADSLKGKIGKDILADYKFRCWAIIREWKWMPCPEIKFWSSPYQLYDSESITALSYKNKGSFTQDCEDFRFFFFV
;
A
#
# COMPACT_ATOMS: atom_id res chain seq x y z
N MET A 1 9.95 13.73 20.01
CA MET A 1 10.77 14.35 18.94
C MET A 1 10.06 14.37 17.57
N TYR A 2 9.03 13.54 17.33
CA TYR A 2 8.20 13.60 16.10
C TYR A 2 7.11 14.70 16.08
N ARG A 3 6.75 15.26 17.24
CA ARG A 3 6.02 16.56 17.36
C ARG A 3 6.84 17.78 16.92
N HIS A 4 7.95 17.61 16.19
CA HIS A 4 8.81 18.71 15.73
C HIS A 4 8.91 18.86 14.21
N ILE A 5 8.20 18.04 13.42
CA ILE A 5 8.18 18.23 11.96
C ILE A 5 7.38 19.48 11.57
N GLU A 6 6.29 19.80 12.29
CA GLU A 6 5.64 21.11 12.16
C GLU A 6 6.59 22.25 12.54
N LYS A 7 7.44 22.06 13.57
CA LYS A 7 8.48 23.04 13.95
C LYS A 7 9.62 23.19 12.95
N TYR A 8 9.89 22.20 12.10
CA TYR A 8 10.83 22.40 10.99
C TYR A 8 10.20 23.25 9.90
N TRP A 9 8.88 23.15 9.69
CA TRP A 9 8.16 24.05 8.80
C TRP A 9 8.14 25.51 9.29
N ASP A 10 8.02 25.73 10.60
CA ASP A 10 8.10 27.07 11.20
C ASP A 10 9.49 27.72 11.07
N LYS A 11 10.53 26.94 10.73
CA LYS A 11 11.85 27.48 10.36
C LYS A 11 11.96 27.91 8.89
N PHE A 12 10.93 27.65 8.07
CA PHE A 12 10.83 28.18 6.70
C PHE A 12 10.10 29.54 6.67
N GLU A 13 10.09 30.30 7.77
CA GLU A 13 9.78 31.73 7.73
C GLU A 13 10.88 32.45 6.94
N ILE A 14 10.48 33.11 5.85
CA ILE A 14 11.38 33.75 4.88
C ILE A 14 12.22 34.82 5.58
N HIS A 15 13.49 34.51 5.84
CA HIS A 15 14.45 35.42 6.46
C HIS A 15 15.06 36.37 5.40
N PRO A 16 15.47 37.62 5.75
CA PRO A 16 15.96 38.61 4.79
C PRO A 16 17.22 38.23 3.98
N TRP A 17 17.91 37.14 4.32
CA TRP A 17 19.15 36.68 3.67
C TRP A 17 18.84 35.59 2.63
N TRP A 18 18.25 36.03 1.52
CA TRP A 18 17.66 35.18 0.48
C TRP A 18 18.66 34.30 -0.32
N SER A 19 19.94 34.70 -0.42
CA SER A 19 21.01 33.95 -1.13
C SER A 19 21.25 32.56 -0.54
N ASP A 20 21.30 32.49 0.79
CA ASP A 20 21.78 31.30 1.50
C ASP A 20 20.64 30.30 1.62
N TYR A 21 19.43 30.80 1.89
CA TYR A 21 18.21 30.00 1.94
C TYR A 21 17.88 29.27 0.62
N ARG A 22 18.10 29.92 -0.53
CA ARG A 22 17.91 29.29 -1.85
C ARG A 22 18.86 28.12 -2.07
N LYS A 23 20.14 28.31 -1.73
CA LYS A 23 21.17 27.27 -1.88
C LYS A 23 20.91 26.11 -0.93
N ASP A 24 20.45 26.39 0.28
CA ASP A 24 20.05 25.37 1.26
C ASP A 24 18.88 24.53 0.72
N LEU A 25 17.86 25.16 0.11
CA LEU A 25 16.75 24.43 -0.50
C LEU A 25 17.22 23.50 -1.63
N VAL A 26 18.09 23.98 -2.53
CA VAL A 26 18.68 23.13 -3.59
C VAL A 26 19.48 21.98 -2.96
N PHE A 27 20.24 22.24 -1.92
CA PHE A 27 21.02 21.22 -1.23
C PHE A 27 20.12 20.13 -0.63
N TRP A 28 19.18 20.49 0.24
CA TRP A 28 18.35 19.54 1.00
C TRP A 28 17.27 18.84 0.17
N LEU A 29 16.70 19.51 -0.84
CA LEU A 29 15.60 18.96 -1.63
C LEU A 29 16.05 18.32 -2.94
N VAL A 30 17.24 18.65 -3.44
CA VAL A 30 17.74 18.15 -4.73
C VAL A 30 19.01 17.34 -4.56
N ASN A 31 20.09 17.97 -4.07
CA ASN A 31 21.40 17.31 -4.02
C ASN A 31 21.42 16.12 -3.06
N GLU A 32 20.81 16.27 -1.89
CA GLU A 32 20.72 15.21 -0.89
C GLU A 32 19.58 14.21 -1.16
N CYS A 33 18.72 14.49 -2.14
CA CYS A 33 17.62 13.64 -2.57
C CYS A 33 17.77 13.18 -4.02
N PRO A 34 18.88 12.53 -4.43
CA PRO A 34 19.15 12.29 -5.85
C PRO A 34 18.13 11.37 -6.52
N ASN A 35 17.59 10.38 -5.79
CA ASN A 35 16.69 9.37 -6.33
C ASN A 35 15.46 9.17 -5.45
N ALA A 36 14.30 9.03 -6.09
CA ALA A 36 13.03 8.66 -5.46
C ALA A 36 13.08 7.27 -4.79
N LEU A 37 12.13 7.00 -3.91
CA LEU A 37 11.97 5.69 -3.28
C LEU A 37 11.59 4.63 -4.31
N THR A 38 12.26 3.49 -4.28
CA THR A 38 12.05 2.36 -5.19
C THR A 38 11.02 1.36 -4.67
N PRO A 39 10.48 0.45 -5.51
CA PRO A 39 9.61 -0.62 -5.04
C PRO A 39 10.27 -1.53 -3.99
N THR A 40 11.61 -1.66 -4.03
CA THR A 40 12.38 -2.38 -3.01
C THR A 40 12.39 -1.64 -1.68
N ASP A 41 12.49 -0.31 -1.68
CA ASP A 41 12.39 0.48 -0.46
C ASP A 41 10.98 0.36 0.13
N ALA A 42 9.94 0.47 -0.70
CA ALA A 42 8.55 0.26 -0.32
C ALA A 42 8.32 -1.12 0.31
N GLN A 43 8.89 -2.18 -0.28
CA GLN A 43 8.84 -3.54 0.29
C GLN A 43 9.45 -3.60 1.68
N LYS A 44 10.66 -3.08 1.86
CA LYS A 44 11.32 -3.07 3.16
C LYS A 44 10.47 -2.36 4.20
N ILE A 45 9.90 -1.20 3.86
CA ILE A 45 9.06 -0.42 4.79
C ILE A 45 7.80 -1.20 5.16
N ALA A 46 7.14 -1.83 4.18
CA ALA A 46 6.00 -2.70 4.44
C ALA A 46 6.37 -3.84 5.41
N ASP A 47 7.54 -4.45 5.25
CA ASP A 47 8.02 -5.51 6.16
C ASP A 47 8.33 -4.98 7.56
N HIS A 48 8.97 -3.82 7.68
CA HIS A 48 9.22 -3.17 8.99
C HIS A 48 7.91 -2.81 9.70
N ARG A 49 6.89 -2.37 8.95
CA ARG A 49 5.57 -2.06 9.50
C ARG A 49 4.90 -3.30 10.07
N VAL A 50 4.91 -4.40 9.32
CA VAL A 50 4.36 -5.69 9.77
C VAL A 50 5.13 -6.19 10.99
N TYR A 51 6.46 -6.08 10.97
CA TYR A 51 7.31 -6.46 12.10
C TYR A 51 7.03 -5.61 13.35
N PHE A 52 6.84 -4.30 13.18
CA PHE A 52 6.49 -3.42 14.29
C PHE A 52 5.12 -3.78 14.88
N MET A 53 4.12 -4.09 14.04
CA MET A 53 2.82 -4.59 14.50
C MET A 53 2.97 -5.88 15.33
N GLN A 54 3.80 -6.83 14.89
CA GLN A 54 4.08 -8.04 15.67
C GLN A 54 4.69 -7.72 17.05
N ILE A 55 5.57 -6.72 17.13
CA ILE A 55 6.14 -6.25 18.39
C ILE A 55 5.06 -5.65 19.28
N LEU A 56 4.20 -4.80 18.74
CA LEU A 56 3.10 -4.20 19.49
C LEU A 56 2.15 -5.27 20.07
N LEU A 57 1.87 -6.32 19.31
CA LEU A 57 1.03 -7.43 19.76
C LEU A 57 1.65 -8.25 20.92
N ARG A 58 2.95 -8.13 21.20
CA ARG A 58 3.58 -8.68 22.42
C ARG A 58 3.44 -7.78 23.65
N LEU A 59 3.13 -6.50 23.50
CA LEU A 59 3.04 -5.58 24.62
C LEU A 59 1.78 -5.88 25.46
N GLN A 60 1.92 -5.83 26.79
CA GLN A 60 0.80 -6.08 27.69
C GLN A 60 0.06 -4.78 27.99
N VAL A 61 -1.05 -4.54 27.30
CA VAL A 61 -1.81 -3.29 27.40
C VAL A 61 -3.24 -3.56 27.87
N LYS A 62 -3.72 -2.77 28.84
CA LYS A 62 -5.11 -2.83 29.34
C LYS A 62 -6.10 -2.34 28.29
N ASN A 63 -5.89 -1.15 27.72
CA ASN A 63 -6.66 -0.67 26.58
C ASN A 63 -6.08 -1.24 25.28
N LYS A 64 -6.78 -2.20 24.67
CA LYS A 64 -6.33 -2.91 23.46
C LYS A 64 -6.49 -2.12 22.16
N THR A 65 -6.91 -0.85 22.22
CA THR A 65 -7.01 0.01 21.05
C THR A 65 -5.60 0.36 20.58
N ILE A 66 -5.17 -0.22 19.46
CA ILE A 66 -3.86 0.04 18.87
C ILE A 66 -3.89 1.41 18.17
N PRO A 67 -2.90 2.28 18.42
CA PRO A 67 -2.84 3.59 17.81
C PRO A 67 -2.49 3.48 16.33
N ASP A 68 -2.68 4.58 15.60
CA ASP A 68 -2.20 4.68 14.23
C ASP A 68 -0.67 4.50 14.22
N LEU A 69 -0.23 3.41 13.58
CA LEU A 69 1.18 3.05 13.43
C LEU A 69 1.98 4.12 12.70
N ASP A 70 1.34 4.89 11.82
CA ASP A 70 2.00 5.93 11.02
C ASP A 70 2.69 6.96 11.92
N ILE A 71 2.12 7.21 13.11
CA ILE A 71 2.64 8.15 14.10
C ILE A 71 4.01 7.71 14.65
N TYR A 72 4.22 6.40 14.77
CA TYR A 72 5.39 5.80 15.42
C TYR A 72 6.38 5.16 14.45
N LEU A 73 5.97 4.91 13.20
CA LEU A 73 6.76 4.17 12.22
C LEU A 73 8.11 4.83 11.94
N ALA A 74 8.14 6.15 11.77
CA ALA A 74 9.38 6.86 11.52
C ALA A 74 10.35 6.77 12.72
N GLU A 75 9.83 6.86 13.96
CA GLU A 75 10.64 6.68 15.17
C GLU A 75 11.17 5.25 15.27
N PHE A 76 10.33 4.26 14.99
CA PHE A 76 10.72 2.86 14.96
C PHE A 76 11.85 2.60 13.94
N LEU A 77 11.70 3.09 12.70
CA LEU A 77 12.71 2.95 11.65
C LEU A 77 14.04 3.60 12.04
N SER A 78 13.99 4.74 12.75
CA SER A 78 15.19 5.43 13.25
C SER A 78 15.96 4.64 14.32
N ILE A 79 15.24 3.82 15.10
CA ILE A 79 15.82 3.02 16.19
C ILE A 79 16.43 1.72 15.65
N VAL A 80 15.70 1.02 14.77
CA VAL A 80 16.08 -0.34 14.36
C VAL A 80 17.18 -0.35 13.29
N LYS A 81 17.30 0.74 12.50
CA LYS A 81 18.19 0.88 11.33
C LYS A 81 18.01 -0.26 10.29
N GLU A 82 18.31 0.03 9.02
CA GLU A 82 18.34 -1.01 7.99
C GLU A 82 19.71 -1.72 7.93
N PRO A 83 19.74 -3.04 7.70
CA PRO A 83 18.62 -3.98 7.69
C PRO A 83 18.18 -4.37 9.12
N LEU A 84 16.98 -4.97 9.24
CA LEU A 84 16.44 -5.59 10.47
C LEU A 84 17.40 -6.65 11.03
N THR A 85 18.42 -6.21 11.75
CA THR A 85 19.45 -7.07 12.35
C THR A 85 19.08 -7.54 13.74
N SER A 86 18.06 -6.94 14.36
CA SER A 86 17.66 -7.23 15.73
C SER A 86 16.39 -8.07 15.79
N ASN A 87 16.51 -9.27 16.34
CA ASN A 87 15.35 -10.12 16.65
C ASN A 87 14.67 -9.64 17.94
N ILE A 88 14.07 -8.44 17.90
CA ILE A 88 13.39 -7.79 19.02
C ILE A 88 12.31 -8.70 19.61
N LEU A 89 11.53 -9.37 18.75
CA LEU A 89 10.47 -10.29 19.17
C LEU A 89 10.94 -11.41 20.10
N ASN A 90 12.20 -11.83 20.05
CA ASN A 90 12.74 -12.88 20.91
C ASN A 90 13.53 -12.35 22.11
N ARG A 91 13.68 -11.03 22.26
CA ARG A 91 14.37 -10.43 23.40
C ARG A 91 13.50 -10.47 24.66
N GLN A 92 14.17 -10.58 25.80
CA GLN A 92 13.57 -10.36 27.12
C GLN A 92 13.60 -8.87 27.42
N LEU A 93 12.56 -8.16 26.97
CA LEU A 93 12.40 -6.73 27.20
C LEU A 93 11.42 -6.50 28.35
N TYR A 94 11.74 -5.56 29.25
CA TYR A 94 10.85 -5.14 30.34
C TYR A 94 9.51 -4.61 29.80
N SER A 95 9.55 -3.95 28.65
CA SER A 95 8.34 -3.51 27.92
C SER A 95 7.40 -4.66 27.53
N PHE A 96 7.89 -5.91 27.38
CA PHE A 96 7.03 -7.08 27.14
C PHE A 96 6.46 -7.72 28.41
N THR A 97 7.08 -7.48 29.57
CA THR A 97 6.62 -8.04 30.85
C THR A 97 5.76 -7.08 31.66
N ASN A 98 5.93 -5.78 31.47
CA ASN A 98 5.20 -4.76 32.20
C ASN A 98 3.79 -4.55 31.65
N GLN A 99 2.83 -4.31 32.54
CA GLN A 99 1.46 -4.00 32.17
C GLN A 99 1.26 -2.49 32.02
N PHE A 100 0.91 -2.03 30.83
CA PHE A 100 0.68 -0.62 30.51
C PHE A 100 -0.82 -0.29 30.42
N LYS A 101 -1.16 0.98 30.65
CA LYS A 101 -2.53 1.48 30.53
C LYS A 101 -3.00 1.49 29.07
N ASN A 102 -2.16 1.99 28.18
CA ASN A 102 -2.41 2.15 26.75
C ASN A 102 -1.13 1.87 25.95
N TYR A 103 -1.28 1.77 24.63
CA TYR A 103 -0.16 1.51 23.72
C TYR A 103 0.84 2.66 23.68
N ASP A 104 0.41 3.91 23.80
CA ASP A 104 1.30 5.07 23.79
C ASP A 104 2.39 4.94 24.87
N ASN A 105 1.99 4.62 26.11
CA ASN A 105 2.94 4.42 27.21
C ASN A 105 3.82 3.18 27.00
N ALA A 106 3.27 2.12 26.41
CA ALA A 106 4.00 0.87 26.16
C ALA A 106 5.07 1.05 25.06
N ILE A 107 4.72 1.77 23.99
CA ILE A 107 5.60 2.11 22.87
C ILE A 107 6.72 3.03 23.35
N GLU A 108 6.40 4.04 24.16
CA GLU A 108 7.42 4.93 24.74
C GLU A 108 8.43 4.14 25.58
N ALA A 109 7.96 3.26 26.48
CA ALA A 109 8.82 2.41 27.28
C ALA A 109 9.68 1.47 26.41
N LEU A 110 9.08 0.86 25.40
CA LEU A 110 9.79 0.03 24.41
C LEU A 110 10.88 0.83 23.69
N PHE A 111 10.59 2.03 23.20
CA PHE A 111 11.55 2.86 22.48
C PHE A 111 12.69 3.33 23.38
N ILE A 112 12.41 3.67 24.65
CA ILE A 112 13.45 3.97 25.65
C ILE A 112 14.37 2.76 25.83
N GLU A 113 13.79 1.58 25.99
CA GLU A 113 14.53 0.34 26.19
C GLU A 113 15.39 -0.04 24.96
N LEU A 114 14.83 0.08 23.75
CA LEU A 114 15.54 -0.22 22.51
C LEU A 114 16.69 0.76 22.22
N ARG A 115 16.61 2.02 22.70
CA ARG A 115 17.70 2.99 22.60
C ARG A 115 18.87 2.68 23.54
N GLY A 116 18.59 2.10 24.71
CA GLY A 116 19.60 1.87 25.75
C GLY A 116 20.29 3.17 26.21
N LYS A 117 21.61 3.10 26.52
CA LYS A 117 22.46 4.26 26.89
C LYS A 117 22.91 5.13 25.69
N ARG A 118 22.48 4.85 24.44
CA ARG A 118 22.87 5.70 23.31
C ARG A 118 22.25 7.08 23.51
N SER A 119 23.11 8.09 23.64
CA SER A 119 22.69 9.50 23.61
C SER A 119 21.91 9.75 22.31
N PHE A 120 20.97 10.70 22.37
CA PHE A 120 20.18 11.21 21.24
C PHE A 120 21.02 11.83 20.11
N GLU A 121 22.33 11.61 20.09
CA GLU A 121 23.25 12.20 19.13
C GLU A 121 23.18 11.40 17.83
N GLN A 122 22.45 12.00 16.90
CA GLN A 122 22.51 11.73 15.46
C GLN A 122 22.08 10.31 15.08
N VAL A 123 20.77 10.06 15.11
CA VAL A 123 20.21 9.48 13.89
C VAL A 123 20.29 10.61 12.86
N ALA A 124 21.39 10.62 12.10
CA ALA A 124 21.39 11.25 10.80
C ALA A 124 20.17 10.66 10.08
N TYR A 125 19.09 11.43 10.04
CA TYR A 125 18.11 11.25 8.98
C TYR A 125 18.93 11.18 7.71
N ASP A 126 18.65 10.19 6.86
CA ASP A 126 19.14 10.20 5.48
C ASP A 126 19.05 11.65 5.00
N TYR A 127 20.16 12.19 4.50
CA TYR A 127 20.27 13.61 4.16
C TYR A 127 19.10 14.09 3.27
N CYS A 128 18.42 13.17 2.59
CA CYS A 128 17.20 13.44 1.84
C CYS A 128 15.98 13.78 2.70
N PHE A 129 15.59 15.06 2.71
CA PHE A 129 14.35 15.53 3.34
C PHE A 129 13.08 14.96 2.68
N LEU A 130 13.06 14.79 1.35
CA LEU A 130 11.88 14.27 0.63
C LEU A 130 11.56 12.83 1.00
N LYS A 131 12.58 11.99 1.22
CA LYS A 131 12.44 10.64 1.75
C LYS A 131 11.68 10.70 3.07
N HIS A 132 12.09 11.58 3.98
CA HIS A 132 11.42 11.74 5.26
C HIS A 132 9.94 12.15 5.13
N VAL A 133 9.61 13.05 4.20
CA VAL A 133 8.22 13.45 3.94
C VAL A 133 7.36 12.25 3.54
N VAL A 134 7.85 11.39 2.64
CA VAL A 134 7.11 10.22 2.19
C VAL A 134 7.01 9.15 3.28
N LEU A 135 8.12 8.87 3.99
CA LEU A 135 8.19 7.82 5.00
C LEU A 135 7.40 8.14 6.26
N SER A 136 7.54 9.36 6.79
CA SER A 136 6.82 9.79 8.00
C SER A 136 5.30 9.85 7.82
N LYS A 137 4.85 9.81 6.56
CA LYS A 137 3.44 9.76 6.19
C LYS A 137 3.05 8.42 5.57
N ASN A 138 3.91 7.41 5.61
CA ASN A 138 3.61 6.06 5.12
C ASN A 138 3.05 6.03 3.68
N PHE A 139 3.64 6.83 2.79
CA PHE A 139 3.16 7.01 1.41
C PHE A 139 1.71 7.51 1.32
N ASN A 140 1.19 8.17 2.36
CA ASN A 140 -0.13 8.78 2.32
C ASN A 140 -0.10 9.99 1.38
N ASN A 141 -0.95 9.94 0.37
CA ASN A 141 -0.94 10.87 -0.75
C ASN A 141 -1.44 12.26 -0.37
N LEU A 142 -2.37 12.36 0.59
CA LEU A 142 -2.94 13.64 1.02
C LEU A 142 -1.90 14.56 1.66
N PRO A 143 -1.16 14.17 2.72
CA PRO A 143 -0.14 15.01 3.32
C PRO A 143 1.07 15.23 2.39
N VAL A 144 1.41 14.25 1.54
CA VAL A 144 2.51 14.41 0.56
C VAL A 144 2.16 15.45 -0.51
N MET A 145 0.94 15.40 -1.06
CA MET A 145 0.45 16.41 -2.01
C MET A 145 0.26 17.77 -1.35
N ALA A 146 -0.20 17.82 -0.09
CA ALA A 146 -0.28 19.07 0.67
C ALA A 146 1.10 19.72 0.85
N PHE A 147 2.14 18.91 1.15
CA PHE A 147 3.52 19.39 1.19
C PHE A 147 3.96 19.96 -0.17
N ALA A 148 3.72 19.22 -1.27
CA ALA A 148 4.10 19.66 -2.61
C ALA A 148 3.42 20.98 -2.99
N SER A 149 2.12 21.11 -2.71
CA SER A 149 1.34 22.34 -2.95
C SER A 149 1.86 23.51 -2.12
N LYS A 150 2.17 23.27 -0.84
CA LYS A 150 2.72 24.30 0.05
C LYS A 150 4.09 24.78 -0.42
N LEU A 151 4.98 23.85 -0.78
CA LEU A 151 6.30 24.18 -1.34
C LEU A 151 6.17 25.00 -2.63
N HIS A 152 5.26 24.62 -3.52
CA HIS A 152 5.01 25.35 -4.76
C HIS A 152 4.62 26.82 -4.48
N ASN A 153 3.70 27.05 -3.54
CA ASN A 153 3.30 28.40 -3.15
C ASN A 153 4.45 29.21 -2.54
N GLU A 154 5.29 28.58 -1.72
CA GLU A 154 6.47 29.25 -1.15
C GLU A 154 7.52 29.58 -2.23
N LEU A 155 7.73 28.70 -3.20
CA LEU A 155 8.62 28.97 -4.34
C LEU A 155 8.11 30.15 -5.20
N ILE A 156 6.80 30.30 -5.39
CA ILE A 156 6.21 31.47 -6.07
C ILE A 156 6.51 32.76 -5.29
N LYS A 157 6.24 32.77 -3.98
CA LYS A 157 6.51 33.94 -3.12
C LYS A 157 8.00 34.30 -3.12
N LEU A 158 8.87 33.29 -3.02
CA LEU A 158 10.32 33.47 -3.06
C LEU A 158 10.77 34.07 -4.39
N THR A 159 10.19 33.63 -5.51
CA THR A 159 10.49 34.19 -6.85
C THR A 159 10.13 35.67 -6.92
N TYR A 160 8.94 36.05 -6.41
CA TYR A 160 8.49 37.45 -6.38
C TYR A 160 9.38 38.34 -5.50
N LEU A 161 9.69 37.88 -4.28
CA LEU A 161 10.56 38.60 -3.35
C LEU A 161 11.96 38.77 -3.95
N ALA A 162 12.50 37.72 -4.55
CA ALA A 162 13.82 37.74 -5.18
C ALA A 162 13.88 38.74 -6.33
N ALA A 163 12.89 38.73 -7.24
CA ALA A 163 12.82 39.68 -8.35
C ALA A 163 12.76 41.15 -7.85
N THR A 164 12.03 41.39 -6.76
CA THR A 164 11.93 42.71 -6.12
C THR A 164 13.28 43.14 -5.54
N CYS A 165 13.94 42.26 -4.75
CA CYS A 165 15.24 42.52 -4.16
C CYS A 165 16.34 42.74 -5.21
N THR A 166 16.34 41.96 -6.29
CA THR A 166 17.28 42.11 -7.41
C THR A 166 17.09 43.45 -8.12
N THR A 167 15.84 43.89 -8.30
CA THR A 167 15.53 45.22 -8.87
C THR A 167 16.06 46.35 -7.98
N VAL A 168 15.96 46.22 -6.66
CA VAL A 168 16.50 47.22 -5.71
C VAL A 168 18.03 47.21 -5.69
N LYS A 169 18.65 46.01 -5.65
CA LYS A 169 20.10 45.83 -5.53
C LYS A 169 20.88 46.29 -6.78
N TYR A 170 20.31 46.08 -7.96
CA TYR A 170 20.98 46.36 -9.24
C TYR A 170 20.31 47.51 -10.02
N LYS A 171 19.83 48.55 -9.31
CA LYS A 171 19.15 49.73 -9.89
C LYS A 171 19.81 50.33 -11.14
N GLU A 172 21.14 50.20 -11.29
CA GLU A 172 21.92 50.77 -12.39
C GLU A 172 22.59 49.74 -13.33
N GLY A 173 22.42 48.42 -13.09
CA GLY A 173 23.16 47.36 -13.78
C GLY A 173 22.28 46.30 -14.44
N ALA A 174 21.74 46.58 -15.63
CA ALA A 174 20.81 45.69 -16.35
C ALA A 174 21.32 44.26 -16.54
N LYS A 175 22.60 44.08 -16.91
CA LYS A 175 23.21 42.74 -17.09
C LYS A 175 23.25 41.91 -15.79
N ASN A 176 23.54 42.55 -14.66
CA ASN A 176 23.62 41.88 -13.36
C ASN A 176 22.22 41.53 -12.84
N LYS A 177 21.23 42.39 -13.10
CA LYS A 177 19.81 42.12 -12.82
C LYS A 177 19.33 40.87 -13.57
N THR A 178 19.51 40.83 -14.89
CA THR A 178 19.07 39.69 -15.72
C THR A 178 19.78 38.39 -15.36
N TRP A 179 21.09 38.43 -15.05
CA TRP A 179 21.82 37.24 -14.61
C TRP A 179 21.27 36.69 -13.29
N SER A 180 21.03 37.56 -12.31
CA SER A 180 20.48 37.15 -11.02
C SER A 180 19.05 36.62 -11.13
N GLU A 181 18.19 37.25 -11.91
CA GLU A 181 16.83 36.76 -12.22
C GLU A 181 16.86 35.37 -12.86
N LYS A 182 17.80 35.13 -13.79
CA LYS A 182 17.94 33.83 -14.44
C LYS A 182 18.37 32.74 -13.45
N GLU A 183 19.30 33.03 -12.53
CA GLU A 183 19.67 32.08 -11.48
C GLU A 183 18.49 31.73 -10.56
N ILE A 184 17.67 32.72 -10.19
CA ILE A 184 16.46 32.53 -9.38
C ILE A 184 15.54 31.51 -10.04
N VAL A 185 15.19 31.79 -11.31
CA VAL A 185 14.26 30.96 -12.08
C VAL A 185 14.82 29.55 -12.26
N ASN A 186 16.12 29.43 -12.52
CA ASN A 186 16.78 28.12 -12.66
C ASN A 186 16.70 27.29 -11.38
N ASP A 187 17.02 27.87 -10.21
CA ASP A 187 16.96 27.14 -8.94
C ASP A 187 15.53 26.75 -8.57
N VAL A 188 14.57 27.67 -8.75
CA VAL A 188 13.14 27.40 -8.50
C VAL A 188 12.62 26.29 -9.40
N ASN A 189 12.91 26.36 -10.72
CA ASN A 189 12.51 25.32 -11.66
C ASN A 189 13.16 23.98 -11.32
N ARG A 190 14.43 23.99 -10.92
CA ARG A 190 15.16 22.80 -10.52
C ARG A 190 14.52 22.14 -9.29
N ILE A 191 14.21 22.92 -8.25
CA ILE A 191 13.54 22.42 -7.04
C ILE A 191 12.15 21.89 -7.40
N ALA A 192 11.33 22.70 -8.09
CA ALA A 192 9.95 22.34 -8.40
C ALA A 192 9.85 21.05 -9.23
N THR A 193 10.66 20.95 -10.28
CA THR A 193 10.68 19.76 -11.16
C THR A 193 11.16 18.53 -10.40
N HIS A 194 12.28 18.65 -9.67
CA HIS A 194 12.88 17.54 -8.94
C HIS A 194 11.97 17.03 -7.82
N VAL A 195 11.41 17.93 -7.00
CA VAL A 195 10.52 17.54 -5.89
C VAL A 195 9.24 16.90 -6.42
N SER A 196 8.64 17.47 -7.48
CA SER A 196 7.43 16.90 -8.08
C SER A 196 7.68 15.49 -8.61
N GLN A 197 8.78 15.29 -9.35
CA GLN A 197 9.15 13.99 -9.87
C GLN A 197 9.47 13.00 -8.74
N TYR A 198 10.29 13.40 -7.77
CA TYR A 198 10.67 12.56 -6.63
C TYR A 198 9.45 12.03 -5.88
N LEU A 199 8.51 12.91 -5.53
CA LEU A 199 7.33 12.53 -4.77
C LEU A 199 6.40 11.65 -5.60
N ASN A 200 6.18 11.97 -6.87
CA ASN A 200 5.35 11.16 -7.76
C ASN A 200 5.92 9.75 -7.94
N ASP A 201 7.21 9.64 -8.23
CA ASP A 201 7.89 8.36 -8.44
C ASP A 201 7.93 7.53 -7.15
N SER A 202 8.06 8.19 -5.99
CA SER A 202 7.95 7.53 -4.68
C SER A 202 6.52 7.04 -4.40
N LEU A 203 5.47 7.80 -4.75
CA LEU A 203 4.09 7.34 -4.57
C LEU A 203 3.73 6.21 -5.55
N ILE A 204 4.32 6.18 -6.75
CA ILE A 204 4.20 5.05 -7.70
C ILE A 204 4.77 3.78 -7.08
N SER A 205 5.94 3.86 -6.44
CA SER A 205 6.64 2.69 -5.92
C SER A 205 5.98 2.04 -4.70
N ALA A 206 5.04 2.72 -4.05
CA ALA A 206 4.23 2.16 -2.96
C ALA A 206 3.46 0.91 -3.39
N TRP A 207 2.99 0.88 -4.64
CA TRP A 207 2.24 -0.27 -5.17
C TRP A 207 3.18 -1.39 -5.61
N PRO A 208 2.90 -2.66 -5.25
CA PRO A 208 1.79 -3.14 -4.40
C PRO A 208 2.19 -3.33 -2.93
N GLN A 209 3.42 -3.00 -2.56
CA GLN A 209 4.03 -3.50 -1.33
C GLN A 209 3.49 -2.85 -0.07
N ILE A 210 3.32 -1.53 -0.07
CA ILE A 210 2.73 -0.81 1.07
C ILE A 210 1.27 -1.24 1.27
N HIS A 211 0.49 -1.37 0.20
CA HIS A 211 -0.90 -1.84 0.24
C HIS A 211 -1.01 -3.23 0.86
N ASN A 212 -0.12 -4.15 0.48
CA ASN A 212 -0.05 -5.48 1.08
C ASN A 212 0.43 -5.45 2.54
N GLY A 213 1.36 -4.55 2.88
CA GLY A 213 1.80 -4.33 4.26
C GLY A 213 0.64 -3.91 5.17
N ILE A 214 -0.20 -2.99 4.72
CA ILE A 214 -1.41 -2.55 5.43
C ILE A 214 -2.40 -3.71 5.56
N LEU A 215 -2.64 -4.50 4.50
CA LEU A 215 -3.53 -5.67 4.60
C LEU A 215 -2.99 -6.71 5.62
N LYS A 216 -1.68 -6.99 5.59
CA LYS A 216 -1.03 -7.89 6.55
C LYS A 216 -1.21 -7.44 7.98
N GLU A 217 -1.02 -6.14 8.22
CA GLU A 217 -1.25 -5.52 9.51
C GLU A 217 -2.69 -5.73 9.98
N GLN A 218 -3.68 -5.45 9.12
CA GLN A 218 -5.09 -5.61 9.47
C GLN A 218 -5.47 -7.08 9.74
N ILE A 219 -4.87 -8.02 9.02
CA ILE A 219 -5.00 -9.46 9.32
C ILE A 219 -4.43 -9.77 10.71
N LEU A 220 -3.21 -9.33 11.02
CA LEU A 220 -2.58 -9.58 12.33
C LEU A 220 -3.39 -8.99 13.50
N LEU A 221 -3.91 -7.77 13.31
CA LEU A 221 -4.71 -7.06 14.29
C LEU A 221 -6.02 -7.78 14.65
N ASN A 222 -6.71 -8.30 13.64
CA ASN A 222 -8.09 -8.77 13.78
C ASN A 222 -8.22 -10.30 13.81
N MET A 223 -7.15 -11.04 13.47
CA MET A 223 -7.16 -12.50 13.30
C MET A 223 -5.96 -13.15 13.99
N SER A 224 -5.89 -13.03 15.32
CA SER A 224 -4.81 -13.62 16.13
C SER A 224 -4.76 -15.16 16.11
N ASN A 225 -5.87 -15.84 15.76
CA ASN A 225 -5.90 -17.28 15.54
C ASN A 225 -6.32 -17.61 14.09
N GLN A 226 -5.33 -18.00 13.27
CA GLN A 226 -5.48 -18.26 11.83
C GLN A 226 -6.24 -19.56 11.53
N THR A 227 -6.47 -20.42 12.53
CA THR A 227 -7.07 -21.75 12.32
C THR A 227 -8.60 -21.73 12.28
N ASN A 228 -9.25 -20.81 13.00
CA ASN A 228 -10.72 -20.70 13.02
C ASN A 228 -11.17 -19.24 12.92
N VAL A 229 -11.11 -18.72 11.69
CA VAL A 229 -11.47 -17.33 11.39
C VAL A 229 -12.96 -17.26 11.05
N ALA A 230 -13.70 -16.41 11.76
CA ALA A 230 -15.10 -16.15 11.46
C ALA A 230 -15.22 -15.29 10.19
N GLN A 231 -16.26 -15.54 9.38
CA GLN A 231 -16.51 -14.76 8.15
C GLN A 231 -16.64 -13.26 8.43
N ASN A 232 -17.24 -12.88 9.56
CA ASN A 232 -17.33 -11.48 10.00
C ASN A 232 -15.96 -10.83 10.24
N GLN A 233 -14.95 -11.60 10.67
CA GLN A 233 -13.58 -11.06 10.80
C GLN A 233 -12.96 -10.81 9.43
N LEU A 234 -13.12 -11.73 8.48
CA LEU A 234 -12.66 -11.55 7.09
C LEU A 234 -13.31 -10.31 6.46
N LYS A 235 -14.62 -10.15 6.68
CA LYS A 235 -15.39 -8.97 6.27
C LYS A 235 -14.83 -7.67 6.83
N SER A 236 -14.62 -7.60 8.15
CA SER A 236 -14.10 -6.41 8.80
C SER A 236 -12.72 -6.03 8.28
N VAL A 237 -11.80 -7.00 8.15
CA VAL A 237 -10.44 -6.75 7.64
C VAL A 237 -10.47 -6.26 6.21
N ALA A 238 -11.20 -6.93 5.32
CA ALA A 238 -11.26 -6.54 3.91
C ALA A 238 -11.88 -5.16 3.74
N ASN A 239 -13.00 -4.87 4.41
CA ASN A 239 -13.69 -3.58 4.29
C ASN A 239 -12.87 -2.43 4.89
N PHE A 240 -12.28 -2.63 6.08
CA PHE A 240 -11.47 -1.60 6.73
C PHE A 240 -10.21 -1.32 5.90
N THR A 241 -9.52 -2.37 5.44
CA THR A 241 -8.34 -2.19 4.58
C THR A 241 -8.72 -1.43 3.31
N ARG A 242 -9.81 -1.81 2.62
CA ARG A 242 -10.26 -1.13 1.39
C ARG A 242 -10.56 0.35 1.62
N SER A 243 -11.04 0.75 2.80
CA SER A 243 -11.25 2.17 3.13
C SER A 243 -9.95 2.96 3.37
N LEU A 244 -8.84 2.29 3.72
CA LEU A 244 -7.54 2.94 3.94
C LEU A 244 -6.74 3.13 2.65
N LEU A 245 -6.79 2.15 1.74
CA LEU A 245 -5.95 2.11 0.53
C LEU A 245 -6.06 3.32 -0.43
N PRO A 246 -7.22 4.00 -0.62
CA PRO A 246 -7.35 5.17 -1.49
C PRO A 246 -6.40 6.33 -1.16
N ASN A 247 -5.97 6.42 0.09
CA ASN A 247 -5.04 7.46 0.53
C ASN A 247 -3.57 7.05 0.38
N ILE A 248 -3.26 5.85 -0.11
CA ILE A 248 -1.90 5.29 -0.10
C ILE A 248 -1.36 5.17 -1.53
N GLY A 249 -0.14 5.67 -1.75
CA GLY A 249 0.51 5.66 -3.05
C GLY A 249 -0.09 6.71 -3.99
N LEU A 250 -0.24 6.40 -5.28
CA LEU A 250 -0.85 7.35 -6.21
C LEU A 250 -2.34 7.62 -5.89
N PRO A 251 -2.82 8.86 -6.06
CA PRO A 251 -4.25 9.18 -5.99
C PRO A 251 -5.02 8.59 -7.18
N ASN A 252 -6.35 8.72 -7.17
CA ASN A 252 -7.24 8.31 -8.25
C ASN A 252 -7.25 6.79 -8.51
N TYR A 253 -7.17 6.01 -7.43
CA TYR A 253 -7.38 4.57 -7.47
C TYR A 253 -8.42 4.17 -6.41
N VAL A 254 -9.30 3.25 -6.81
CA VAL A 254 -10.13 2.47 -5.89
C VAL A 254 -9.64 1.02 -5.89
N TYR A 255 -10.01 0.26 -4.86
CA TYR A 255 -9.40 -1.05 -4.62
C TYR A 255 -10.44 -2.13 -4.40
N ASP A 256 -10.10 -3.32 -4.84
CA ASP A 256 -10.77 -4.57 -4.54
C ASP A 256 -9.87 -5.41 -3.64
N ILE A 257 -10.46 -6.11 -2.69
CA ILE A 257 -9.73 -7.00 -1.79
C ILE A 257 -10.42 -8.36 -1.73
N LEU A 258 -9.64 -9.42 -1.91
CA LEU A 258 -10.06 -10.80 -1.62
C LEU A 258 -9.13 -11.38 -0.57
N ILE A 259 -9.71 -11.99 0.46
CA ILE A 259 -8.99 -12.73 1.49
C ILE A 259 -9.57 -14.13 1.54
N VAL A 260 -8.73 -15.14 1.30
CA VAL A 260 -9.10 -16.55 1.35
C VAL A 260 -8.28 -17.23 2.43
N GLN A 261 -8.95 -17.85 3.41
CA GLN A 261 -8.26 -18.61 4.45
C GLN A 261 -7.60 -19.83 3.81
N ALA A 262 -6.29 -20.01 4.00
CA ALA A 262 -5.55 -21.14 3.47
C ALA A 262 -5.42 -22.23 4.55
N THR A 263 -6.31 -23.22 4.54
CA THR A 263 -6.28 -24.31 5.53
C THR A 263 -5.62 -25.57 4.97
N GLY A 264 -4.68 -26.15 5.73
CA GLY A 264 -4.10 -27.47 5.46
C GLY A 264 -3.16 -27.59 4.25
N HIS A 265 -2.79 -28.83 3.93
CA HIS A 265 -1.83 -29.18 2.87
C HIS A 265 -2.48 -29.52 1.52
N LYS A 266 -3.79 -29.82 1.48
CA LYS A 266 -4.55 -30.18 0.27
C LYS A 266 -5.23 -28.96 -0.36
N ARG A 267 -4.41 -28.02 -0.83
CA ARG A 267 -4.86 -26.74 -1.42
C ARG A 267 -3.93 -26.28 -2.53
N GLU A 268 -4.53 -25.80 -3.61
CA GLU A 268 -3.85 -25.13 -4.71
C GLU A 268 -4.47 -23.74 -4.94
N SER A 269 -3.62 -22.82 -5.40
CA SER A 269 -4.06 -21.51 -5.86
C SER A 269 -3.37 -21.17 -7.18
N TYR A 270 -4.16 -20.68 -8.12
CA TYR A 270 -3.72 -20.16 -9.41
C TYR A 270 -4.16 -18.71 -9.50
N PHE A 271 -3.30 -17.88 -10.09
CA PHE A 271 -3.57 -16.48 -10.33
C PHE A 271 -2.96 -16.07 -11.66
N GLU A 272 -3.74 -15.36 -12.46
CA GLU A 272 -3.29 -14.73 -13.69
C GLU A 272 -3.69 -13.26 -13.67
N GLY A 273 -2.76 -12.41 -14.11
CA GLY A 273 -2.89 -10.95 -14.01
C GLY A 273 -1.82 -10.31 -13.12
N ALA A 274 -0.67 -10.98 -12.94
CA ALA A 274 0.52 -10.35 -12.38
C ALA A 274 0.95 -9.21 -13.30
N GLY A 275 0.75 -7.98 -12.83
CA GLY A 275 0.95 -6.76 -13.60
C GLY A 275 0.65 -5.52 -12.76
N THR A 276 0.57 -4.35 -13.40
CA THR A 276 0.45 -3.07 -12.71
C THR A 276 -0.84 -2.92 -11.89
N ASN A 277 -1.87 -3.75 -12.04
CA ASN A 277 -3.18 -3.49 -11.42
C ASN A 277 -3.64 -4.54 -10.40
N CYS A 278 -3.13 -5.77 -10.47
CA CYS A 278 -3.50 -6.79 -9.50
C CYS A 278 -2.26 -7.41 -8.88
N TYR A 279 -2.35 -7.71 -7.59
CA TYR A 279 -1.29 -8.38 -6.86
C TYR A 279 -1.83 -9.53 -6.04
N PHE A 280 -1.20 -10.69 -6.21
CA PHE A 280 -1.51 -11.91 -5.48
C PHE A 280 -0.39 -12.22 -4.50
N ASN A 281 -0.76 -12.43 -3.24
CA ASN A 281 0.14 -12.87 -2.20
C ASN A 281 -0.31 -14.21 -1.64
N ARG A 282 0.49 -15.25 -1.88
CA ARG A 282 0.18 -16.63 -1.53
C ARG A 282 0.62 -16.93 -0.11
N ARG A 283 -0.26 -17.57 0.69
CA ARG A 283 0.01 -18.02 2.08
C ARG A 283 0.58 -16.94 3.00
N ASN A 284 0.17 -15.69 2.80
CA ASN A 284 0.48 -14.57 3.65
C ASN A 284 -0.22 -14.71 5.02
N ASN A 285 0.52 -15.10 6.06
CA ASN A 285 -0.02 -15.34 7.41
C ASN A 285 -1.20 -16.34 7.43
N GLY A 286 -1.12 -17.41 6.64
CA GLY A 286 -2.20 -18.39 6.54
C GLY A 286 -3.36 -17.99 5.62
N PHE A 287 -3.20 -16.94 4.81
CA PHE A 287 -4.20 -16.49 3.85
C PHE A 287 -3.63 -16.34 2.44
N ASP A 288 -4.43 -16.65 1.43
CA ASP A 288 -4.20 -16.18 0.08
C ASP A 288 -4.94 -14.84 -0.07
N THR A 289 -4.23 -13.80 -0.48
CA THR A 289 -4.81 -12.45 -0.61
C THR A 289 -4.61 -11.89 -2.01
N ILE A 290 -5.63 -11.23 -2.54
CA ILE A 290 -5.54 -10.46 -3.78
C ILE A 290 -5.96 -9.04 -3.50
N ILE A 291 -5.17 -8.08 -3.99
CA ILE A 291 -5.56 -6.67 -4.08
C ILE A 291 -5.57 -6.30 -5.55
N SER A 292 -6.68 -5.76 -6.04
CA SER A 292 -6.75 -5.10 -7.35
C SER A 292 -6.90 -3.59 -7.16
N ARG A 293 -6.27 -2.79 -8.02
CA ARG A 293 -6.45 -1.34 -8.10
C ARG A 293 -7.08 -0.96 -9.43
N ILE A 294 -8.11 -0.14 -9.36
CA ILE A 294 -8.89 0.35 -10.50
C ILE A 294 -8.64 1.85 -10.60
N PRO A 295 -8.06 2.35 -11.71
CA PRO A 295 -7.93 3.78 -11.95
C PRO A 295 -9.31 4.43 -12.00
N LEU A 296 -9.56 5.35 -11.07
CA LEU A 296 -10.81 6.08 -10.98
C LEU A 296 -10.58 7.40 -10.25
N ASP A 297 -10.68 8.51 -10.98
CA ASP A 297 -10.84 9.82 -10.36
C ASP A 297 -12.27 9.93 -9.81
N SER A 298 -12.37 10.20 -8.51
CA SER A 298 -13.67 10.34 -7.85
C SER A 298 -14.47 11.56 -8.31
N ALA A 299 -13.82 12.56 -8.94
CA ALA A 299 -14.49 13.70 -9.55
C ALA A 299 -14.93 13.45 -11.00
N ASP A 300 -14.34 12.46 -11.70
CA ASP A 300 -14.66 12.14 -13.10
C ASP A 300 -15.94 11.30 -13.22
N HIS A 301 -17.07 11.98 -13.42
CA HIS A 301 -18.37 11.35 -13.62
C HIS A 301 -18.41 10.48 -14.89
N HIS A 302 -17.73 10.89 -15.96
CA HIS A 302 -17.66 10.10 -17.18
C HIS A 302 -16.81 8.84 -16.98
N GLY A 303 -15.72 8.94 -16.22
CA GLY A 303 -14.90 7.81 -15.79
C GLY A 303 -15.69 6.79 -14.99
N LYS A 304 -16.49 7.25 -14.01
CA LYS A 304 -17.40 6.38 -13.23
C LYS A 304 -18.41 5.66 -14.12
N PHE A 305 -19.04 6.37 -15.05
CA PHE A 305 -20.00 5.77 -15.96
C PHE A 305 -19.35 4.71 -16.87
N ARG A 306 -18.17 4.99 -17.44
CA ARG A 306 -17.41 4.01 -18.24
C ARG A 306 -17.03 2.77 -17.42
N LEU A 307 -16.60 2.95 -16.17
CA LEU A 307 -16.27 1.83 -15.28
C LEU A 307 -17.51 0.99 -14.97
N TRP A 308 -18.64 1.64 -14.66
CA TRP A 308 -19.91 0.95 -14.44
C TRP A 308 -20.34 0.11 -15.66
N GLN A 309 -20.20 0.65 -16.88
CA GLN A 309 -20.48 -0.13 -18.10
C GLN A 309 -19.60 -1.39 -18.22
N ILE A 310 -18.33 -1.32 -17.80
CA ILE A 310 -17.44 -2.49 -17.79
C ILE A 310 -17.90 -3.51 -16.75
N ILE A 311 -18.22 -3.06 -15.54
CA ILE A 311 -18.72 -3.93 -14.46
C ILE A 311 -20.00 -4.65 -14.92
N GLU A 312 -20.95 -3.93 -15.51
CA GLU A 312 -22.21 -4.53 -15.99
C GLU A 312 -22.00 -5.49 -17.15
N LYS A 313 -21.06 -5.19 -18.07
CA LYS A 313 -20.70 -6.12 -19.14
C LYS A 313 -20.16 -7.44 -18.57
N GLN A 314 -19.32 -7.38 -17.53
CA GLN A 314 -18.80 -8.57 -16.86
C GLN A 314 -19.89 -9.34 -16.11
N ARG A 315 -20.79 -8.62 -15.43
CA ARG A 315 -21.94 -9.23 -14.74
C ARG A 315 -22.84 -9.99 -15.71
N ALA A 316 -23.13 -9.42 -16.87
CA ALA A 316 -23.90 -10.08 -17.91
C ALA A 316 -23.22 -11.35 -18.44
N ALA A 317 -21.88 -11.34 -18.54
CA ALA A 317 -21.10 -12.49 -18.98
C ALA A 317 -20.97 -13.60 -17.93
N ALA A 318 -21.15 -13.29 -16.64
CA ALA A 318 -20.91 -14.23 -15.54
C ALA A 318 -21.72 -15.53 -15.66
N ALA A 319 -22.95 -15.47 -16.17
CA ALA A 319 -23.79 -16.65 -16.37
C ALA A 319 -23.24 -17.60 -17.45
N GLU A 320 -22.74 -17.04 -18.56
CA GLU A 320 -22.11 -17.80 -19.63
C GLU A 320 -20.79 -18.41 -19.17
N VAL A 321 -19.94 -17.62 -18.51
CA VAL A 321 -18.69 -18.10 -17.91
C VAL A 321 -18.95 -19.24 -16.92
N ASN A 322 -19.97 -19.09 -16.07
CA ASN A 322 -20.35 -20.14 -15.12
C ASN A 322 -20.78 -21.41 -15.86
N ARG A 323 -21.61 -21.31 -16.91
CA ARG A 323 -22.03 -22.47 -17.70
C ARG A 323 -20.84 -23.21 -18.31
N THR A 324 -19.87 -22.48 -18.85
CA THR A 324 -18.63 -23.06 -19.39
C THR A 324 -17.81 -23.74 -18.30
N ILE A 325 -17.64 -23.11 -17.13
CA ILE A 325 -16.95 -23.74 -15.98
C ILE A 325 -17.65 -25.03 -15.57
N GLN A 326 -18.98 -25.02 -15.38
CA GLN A 326 -19.71 -26.23 -14.97
C GLN A 326 -19.57 -27.36 -15.99
N PHE A 327 -19.55 -27.04 -17.29
CA PHE A 327 -19.43 -28.03 -18.36
C PHE A 327 -18.03 -28.63 -18.46
N GLU A 328 -17.00 -27.78 -18.56
CA GLU A 328 -15.62 -28.21 -18.77
C GLU A 328 -15.02 -28.86 -17.52
N MET A 329 -15.39 -28.40 -16.32
CA MET A 329 -14.85 -28.95 -15.08
C MET A 329 -15.16 -30.44 -14.91
N ASN A 330 -16.29 -30.94 -15.42
CA ASN A 330 -16.65 -32.36 -15.37
C ASN A 330 -15.59 -33.29 -15.97
N ASN A 331 -14.80 -32.79 -16.93
CA ASN A 331 -13.73 -33.56 -17.56
C ASN A 331 -12.34 -33.22 -16.99
N LEU A 332 -12.18 -32.02 -16.40
CA LEU A 332 -10.88 -31.50 -15.99
C LEU A 332 -10.50 -31.86 -14.55
N TYR A 333 -11.46 -32.09 -13.66
CA TYR A 333 -11.18 -32.20 -12.21
C TYR A 333 -10.39 -33.45 -11.80
N ALA A 334 -10.45 -34.54 -12.58
CA ALA A 334 -10.08 -35.88 -12.10
C ALA A 334 -8.59 -36.04 -11.76
N ASP A 335 -7.66 -35.43 -12.52
CA ASP A 335 -6.21 -35.54 -12.28
C ASP A 335 -5.41 -34.31 -12.80
N SER A 336 -6.08 -33.19 -13.10
CA SER A 336 -5.40 -32.01 -13.64
C SER A 336 -4.89 -31.09 -12.53
N THR A 337 -3.70 -30.52 -12.71
CA THR A 337 -3.19 -29.43 -11.87
C THR A 337 -3.95 -28.13 -12.16
N LEU A 338 -4.03 -27.21 -11.19
CA LEU A 338 -4.70 -25.92 -11.42
C LEU A 338 -4.23 -25.15 -12.68
N PRO A 339 -2.94 -25.10 -13.04
CA PRO A 339 -2.51 -24.46 -14.29
C PRO A 339 -3.13 -25.08 -15.55
N ILE A 340 -3.23 -26.41 -15.63
CA ILE A 340 -3.84 -27.11 -16.77
C ILE A 340 -5.34 -26.79 -16.85
N ILE A 341 -6.02 -26.79 -15.70
CA ILE A 341 -7.42 -26.39 -15.60
C ILE A 341 -7.58 -24.95 -16.08
N ALA A 342 -6.71 -24.04 -15.63
CA ALA A 342 -6.78 -22.64 -15.97
C ALA A 342 -6.56 -22.39 -17.47
N ASP A 343 -5.56 -23.02 -18.08
CA ASP A 343 -5.28 -22.89 -19.51
C ASP A 343 -6.41 -23.45 -20.38
N SER A 344 -6.99 -24.59 -19.98
CA SER A 344 -8.14 -25.18 -20.67
C SER A 344 -9.36 -24.26 -20.58
N LEU A 345 -9.72 -23.80 -19.37
CA LEU A 345 -10.83 -22.88 -19.17
C LEU A 345 -10.62 -21.58 -19.94
N LYS A 346 -9.40 -21.03 -19.93
CA LYS A 346 -9.05 -19.83 -20.72
C LYS A 346 -9.30 -20.00 -22.20
N GLY A 347 -8.95 -21.16 -22.78
CA GLY A 347 -9.24 -21.48 -24.18
C GLY A 347 -10.73 -21.60 -24.50
N LYS A 348 -11.53 -22.11 -23.55
CA LYS A 348 -12.96 -22.42 -23.73
C LYS A 348 -13.91 -21.27 -23.42
N ILE A 349 -13.62 -20.54 -22.35
CA ILE A 349 -14.22 -19.25 -22.04
C ILE A 349 -13.91 -18.30 -23.22
N GLY A 350 -12.76 -18.47 -23.88
CA GLY A 350 -12.40 -17.78 -25.10
C GLY A 350 -11.56 -16.53 -24.83
N LYS A 351 -10.68 -16.19 -25.77
CA LYS A 351 -9.89 -14.94 -25.72
C LYS A 351 -10.79 -13.72 -25.61
N ASP A 352 -11.97 -13.80 -26.23
CA ASP A 352 -12.95 -12.71 -26.30
C ASP A 352 -13.57 -12.39 -24.94
N ILE A 353 -13.70 -13.35 -24.02
CA ILE A 353 -14.29 -13.04 -22.71
C ILE A 353 -13.27 -12.36 -21.79
N LEU A 354 -12.02 -12.84 -21.75
CA LEU A 354 -10.98 -12.21 -20.95
C LEU A 354 -10.51 -10.88 -21.55
N ALA A 355 -10.50 -10.74 -22.89
CA ALA A 355 -10.11 -9.51 -23.59
C ALA A 355 -11.27 -8.52 -23.79
N ASP A 356 -12.45 -8.95 -24.23
CA ASP A 356 -13.58 -8.04 -24.52
C ASP A 356 -14.35 -7.63 -23.27
N TYR A 357 -14.41 -8.46 -22.22
CA TYR A 357 -14.99 -8.05 -20.93
C TYR A 357 -13.98 -7.36 -20.00
N LYS A 358 -12.73 -7.19 -20.46
CA LYS A 358 -11.69 -6.41 -19.79
C LYS A 358 -11.41 -6.86 -18.36
N PHE A 359 -11.43 -8.17 -18.09
CA PHE A 359 -10.97 -8.69 -16.80
C PHE A 359 -9.49 -8.41 -16.66
N ARG A 360 -9.08 -7.67 -15.61
CA ARG A 360 -7.66 -7.33 -15.38
C ARG A 360 -6.88 -8.50 -14.83
N CYS A 361 -7.52 -9.31 -14.00
CA CYS A 361 -6.93 -10.48 -13.39
C CYS A 361 -8.03 -11.45 -12.94
N TRP A 362 -7.62 -12.70 -12.71
CA TRP A 362 -8.50 -13.73 -12.20
C TRP A 362 -7.72 -14.77 -11.39
N ALA A 363 -8.42 -15.50 -10.55
CA ALA A 363 -7.85 -16.49 -9.65
C ALA A 363 -8.71 -17.74 -9.54
N ILE A 364 -8.06 -18.88 -9.32
CA ILE A 364 -8.71 -20.14 -8.95
C ILE A 364 -8.13 -20.60 -7.62
N ILE A 365 -9.01 -20.90 -6.67
CA ILE A 365 -8.65 -21.58 -5.43
C ILE A 365 -9.29 -22.96 -5.46
N ARG A 366 -8.49 -23.99 -5.18
CA ARG A 366 -8.93 -25.39 -5.08
C ARG A 366 -8.55 -25.92 -3.71
N GLU A 367 -9.51 -26.51 -3.02
CA GLU A 367 -9.29 -27.32 -1.82
C GLU A 367 -9.89 -28.69 -2.02
N TRP A 368 -9.22 -29.74 -1.52
CA TRP A 368 -9.73 -31.10 -1.61
C TRP A 368 -9.55 -31.86 -0.30
N LYS A 369 -10.52 -32.72 0.03
CA LYS A 369 -10.50 -33.51 1.24
C LYS A 369 -11.36 -34.77 1.08
N TRP A 370 -10.89 -35.88 1.62
CA TRP A 370 -11.71 -37.07 1.81
C TRP A 370 -12.72 -36.77 2.92
N MET A 371 -14.01 -36.82 2.58
CA MET A 371 -15.21 -36.44 3.34
C MET A 371 -15.04 -35.98 4.81
N PRO A 372 -15.66 -34.86 5.24
CA PRO A 372 -16.60 -34.04 4.49
C PRO A 372 -15.91 -33.17 3.43
N CYS A 373 -16.67 -32.82 2.40
CA CYS A 373 -16.24 -31.88 1.37
C CYS A 373 -15.68 -30.60 1.99
N PRO A 374 -14.53 -30.11 1.53
CA PRO A 374 -14.01 -28.85 2.02
C PRO A 374 -14.97 -27.71 1.65
N GLU A 375 -14.82 -26.61 2.38
CA GLU A 375 -15.48 -25.35 2.10
C GLU A 375 -14.43 -24.26 2.17
N ILE A 376 -14.16 -23.66 1.00
CA ILE A 376 -13.21 -22.56 0.91
C ILE A 376 -13.82 -21.34 1.61
N LYS A 377 -13.26 -20.97 2.76
CA LYS A 377 -13.64 -19.77 3.51
C LYS A 377 -12.97 -18.54 2.92
N PHE A 378 -13.75 -17.58 2.45
CA PHE A 378 -13.25 -16.32 1.92
C PHE A 378 -14.18 -15.15 2.22
N TRP A 379 -13.65 -13.94 2.02
CA TRP A 379 -14.44 -12.74 1.88
C TRP A 379 -13.86 -11.86 0.77
N SER A 380 -14.73 -11.29 -0.05
CA SER A 380 -14.40 -10.25 -1.03
C SER A 380 -14.99 -8.91 -0.62
N SER A 381 -14.22 -7.85 -0.74
CA SER A 381 -14.66 -6.46 -0.63
C SER A 381 -14.52 -5.82 -2.01
N PRO A 382 -15.52 -5.97 -2.89
CA PRO A 382 -15.52 -5.31 -4.19
C PRO A 382 -15.75 -3.80 -4.03
N TYR A 383 -15.24 -3.02 -4.99
CA TYR A 383 -15.75 -1.69 -5.26
C TYR A 383 -17.16 -1.79 -5.84
N GLN A 384 -18.07 -0.97 -5.31
CA GLN A 384 -19.48 -0.98 -5.67
C GLN A 384 -19.85 0.33 -6.38
N LEU A 385 -20.46 0.21 -7.55
CA LEU A 385 -21.05 1.32 -8.31
C LEU A 385 -22.46 0.94 -8.75
N TYR A 386 -23.46 1.72 -8.34
CA TYR A 386 -24.86 1.52 -8.73
C TYR A 386 -25.29 0.04 -8.60
N ASP A 387 -25.09 -0.54 -7.41
CA ASP A 387 -25.39 -1.94 -7.07
C ASP A 387 -24.62 -3.01 -7.86
N SER A 388 -23.54 -2.61 -8.52
CA SER A 388 -22.70 -3.47 -9.36
C SER A 388 -21.33 -3.66 -8.71
N GLU A 389 -20.88 -4.91 -8.63
CA GLU A 389 -19.65 -5.30 -7.93
C GLU A 389 -18.53 -5.60 -8.92
N SER A 390 -17.35 -5.04 -8.66
CA SER A 390 -16.14 -5.23 -9.47
C SER A 390 -15.48 -6.61 -9.34
N ILE A 391 -15.98 -7.46 -8.44
CA ILE A 391 -15.51 -8.84 -8.27
C ILE A 391 -16.65 -9.80 -8.58
N THR A 392 -16.43 -10.70 -9.53
CA THR A 392 -17.34 -11.83 -9.78
C THR A 392 -16.76 -13.10 -9.17
N ALA A 393 -17.53 -13.77 -8.31
CA ALA A 393 -17.14 -15.04 -7.68
C ALA A 393 -18.05 -16.18 -8.18
N LEU A 394 -17.44 -17.24 -8.73
CA LEU A 394 -18.12 -18.45 -9.19
C LEU A 394 -17.59 -19.67 -8.44
N SER A 395 -18.33 -20.77 -8.44
CA SER A 395 -17.95 -22.00 -7.74
C SER A 395 -18.28 -23.26 -8.51
N TYR A 396 -17.42 -24.25 -8.40
CA TYR A 396 -17.67 -25.62 -8.84
C TYR A 396 -17.34 -26.57 -7.70
N LYS A 397 -18.23 -27.55 -7.44
CA LYS A 397 -18.04 -28.52 -6.36
C LYS A 397 -18.16 -29.93 -6.92
N ASN A 398 -17.07 -30.68 -6.90
CA ASN A 398 -17.10 -32.11 -7.16
C ASN A 398 -17.37 -32.81 -5.82
N LYS A 399 -18.47 -33.57 -5.72
CA LYS A 399 -18.85 -34.28 -4.48
C LYS A 399 -17.89 -35.42 -4.11
N GLY A 400 -17.01 -35.83 -5.02
CA GLY A 400 -16.13 -36.98 -4.82
C GLY A 400 -16.92 -38.28 -4.79
N SER A 401 -16.25 -39.35 -4.35
CA SER A 401 -16.84 -40.68 -4.20
C SER A 401 -16.17 -41.42 -3.03
N PHE A 402 -16.45 -42.70 -2.84
CA PHE A 402 -15.75 -43.51 -1.83
C PHE A 402 -14.24 -43.65 -2.11
N THR A 403 -13.83 -43.51 -3.38
CA THR A 403 -12.44 -43.67 -3.82
C THR A 403 -11.79 -42.36 -4.29
N GLN A 404 -12.52 -41.25 -4.27
CA GLN A 404 -12.06 -39.95 -4.77
C GLN A 404 -12.35 -38.85 -3.75
N ASP A 405 -11.38 -37.95 -3.54
CA ASP A 405 -11.55 -36.78 -2.69
C ASP A 405 -12.69 -35.89 -3.22
N CYS A 406 -13.38 -35.22 -2.30
CA CYS A 406 -14.28 -34.14 -2.65
C CYS A 406 -13.47 -32.86 -2.86
N GLU A 407 -13.85 -32.06 -3.86
CA GLU A 407 -13.14 -30.85 -4.24
C GLU A 407 -14.06 -29.64 -4.30
N ASP A 408 -13.61 -28.52 -3.75
CA ASP A 408 -14.24 -27.20 -3.87
C ASP A 408 -13.34 -26.29 -4.69
N PHE A 409 -13.89 -25.71 -5.75
CA PHE A 409 -13.22 -24.73 -6.61
C PHE A 409 -13.94 -23.40 -6.51
N ARG A 410 -13.17 -22.33 -6.26
CA ARG A 410 -13.65 -20.94 -6.32
C ARG A 410 -12.90 -20.19 -7.39
N PHE A 411 -13.65 -19.53 -8.26
CA PHE A 411 -13.14 -18.71 -9.35
C PHE A 411 -13.46 -17.25 -9.05
N PHE A 412 -12.48 -16.38 -9.16
CA PHE A 412 -12.62 -14.95 -8.89
C PHE A 412 -12.14 -14.16 -10.10
N PHE A 413 -12.98 -13.23 -10.57
CA PHE A 413 -12.68 -12.37 -11.70
C PHE A 413 -12.76 -10.91 -11.27
N PHE A 414 -11.78 -10.09 -11.67
CA PHE A 414 -11.63 -8.69 -11.25
C PHE A 414 -11.63 -7.73 -12.45
N VAL A 415 -12.24 -6.55 -12.26
CA VAL A 415 -12.32 -5.43 -13.23
C VAL A 415 -11.03 -4.63 -13.35
#